data_AF-A0A537G0W4-F1
#
_entry.id   AF-A0A537G0W4-F1
#
_cell.length_a   1.000
_cell.length_b   1.000
_cell.length_c   1.000
_cell.angle_alpha   90.00
_cell.angle_beta   90.00
_cell.angle_gamma   90.00
#
_symmetry.space_group_name_H-M   'P 1'
#
loop_
_entity.id
_entity.type
_entity.pdbx_description
1 polymer ?
#
loop_
_entity_poly.entity_id
_entity_poly.type
_entity_poly.pdbx_seq_one_letter_code
_entity_poly.pdbx_strand_id
1 'polypeptide(L)'
;MFLLGHSCWSYLFSKTTGRKLNINLPAYLALLSGILPDFDIYFQPYLVHHTYTHSLIVIIPVVLVLTYFFGRLGFAFSVGILSHLLGDFMVGTIPLLYPFYPNSDVGLNLGIPSLADTVLEIGAFGLVLVYAYRNGDYKLVLKPSRESLLLAIPLFALVTLTLLFAGDRSIQLTEFAFSRRALTIITLGHILLSGILGLGVLQGFRWYLGKKRAWQTTNNASSPHPTI
;
A
#
# COMPACT_ATOMS: atom_id res chain seq x y z
N MET A 1 -0.99 -9.99 -8.67
CA MET A 1 -1.53 -10.41 -7.35
C MET A 1 -2.65 -9.41 -7.04
N PHE A 2 -3.45 -9.56 -5.97
CA PHE A 2 -4.38 -8.51 -5.56
C PHE A 2 -3.66 -7.46 -4.71
N LEU A 3 -4.29 -6.28 -4.60
CA LEU A 3 -3.77 -5.13 -3.86
C LEU A 3 -3.45 -5.42 -2.38
N LEU A 4 -4.14 -6.39 -1.77
CA LEU A 4 -3.86 -6.83 -0.40
C LEU A 4 -2.44 -7.37 -0.29
N GLY A 5 -2.09 -8.34 -1.12
CA GLY A 5 -0.79 -9.00 -1.16
C GLY A 5 0.30 -8.01 -1.54
N HIS A 6 0.06 -7.16 -2.53
CA HIS A 6 1.05 -6.16 -2.96
C HIS A 6 1.43 -5.21 -1.82
N SER A 7 0.43 -4.68 -1.12
CA SER A 7 0.66 -3.81 0.04
C SER A 7 1.33 -4.54 1.20
N CYS A 8 0.94 -5.79 1.46
CA CYS A 8 1.46 -6.56 2.59
C CYS A 8 2.91 -7.00 2.37
N TRP A 9 3.23 -7.54 1.19
CA TRP A 9 4.59 -7.92 0.85
C TRP A 9 5.51 -6.70 0.82
N SER A 10 5.07 -5.57 0.24
CA SER A 10 5.89 -4.36 0.23
C SER A 10 6.18 -3.86 1.64
N TYR A 11 5.20 -3.94 2.55
CA TYR A 11 5.43 -3.61 3.95
C TYR A 11 6.52 -4.49 4.57
N LEU A 12 6.43 -5.81 4.40
CA LEU A 12 7.41 -6.76 4.95
C LEU A 12 8.82 -6.50 4.39
N PHE A 13 8.94 -6.41 3.07
CA PHE A 13 10.22 -6.21 2.38
C PHE A 13 10.83 -4.84 2.70
N SER A 14 10.04 -3.77 2.62
CA SER A 14 10.52 -2.42 2.90
C SER A 14 10.89 -2.20 4.36
N LYS A 15 10.07 -2.67 5.33
CA LYS A 15 10.39 -2.51 6.75
C LYS A 15 11.57 -3.37 7.18
N THR A 16 11.69 -4.58 6.64
CA THR A 16 12.85 -5.45 6.91
C THR A 16 14.13 -4.83 6.38
N THR A 17 14.09 -4.31 5.15
CA THR A 17 15.24 -3.62 4.53
C THR A 17 15.61 -2.35 5.29
N GLY A 18 14.62 -1.52 5.65
CA GLY A 18 14.86 -0.32 6.43
C GLY A 18 15.53 -0.64 7.77
N ARG A 19 15.07 -1.68 8.46
CA ARG A 19 15.67 -2.12 9.72
C ARG A 19 17.12 -2.58 9.55
N LYS A 20 17.43 -3.34 8.48
CA LYS A 20 18.82 -3.74 8.15
C LYS A 20 19.72 -2.54 7.82
N LEU A 21 19.16 -1.48 7.27
CA LEU A 21 19.88 -0.24 6.92
C LEU A 21 19.91 0.79 8.05
N ASN A 22 19.38 0.45 9.23
CA ASN A 22 19.22 1.34 10.38
C ASN A 22 18.43 2.61 10.06
N ILE A 23 17.41 2.51 9.22
CA ILE A 23 16.47 3.59 8.92
C ILE A 23 15.04 3.18 9.27
N ASN A 24 14.28 4.13 9.82
CA ASN A 24 12.87 3.89 10.13
C ASN A 24 12.00 4.31 8.94
N LEU A 25 11.60 3.35 8.11
CA LEU A 25 10.61 3.59 7.07
C LEU A 25 9.20 3.60 7.69
N PRO A 26 8.43 4.71 7.58
CA PRO A 26 7.07 4.78 8.07
C PRO A 26 6.17 3.70 7.46
N ALA A 27 5.22 3.18 8.26
CA ALA A 27 4.30 2.13 7.83
C ALA A 27 3.49 2.51 6.57
N TYR A 28 3.03 3.76 6.48
CA TYR A 28 2.24 4.22 5.33
C TYR A 28 3.04 4.17 4.02
N LEU A 29 4.35 4.52 4.03
CA LEU A 29 5.20 4.40 2.86
C LEU A 29 5.48 2.93 2.51
N ALA A 30 5.71 2.11 3.52
CA ALA A 30 5.99 0.69 3.31
C ALA A 30 4.79 -0.06 2.71
N LEU A 31 3.56 0.28 3.11
CA LEU A 31 2.32 -0.26 2.53
C LEU A 31 2.03 0.29 1.13
N LEU A 32 2.40 1.55 0.87
CA LEU A 32 2.14 2.23 -0.40
C LEU A 32 3.10 1.77 -1.51
N SER A 33 4.36 1.46 -1.19
CA SER A 33 5.39 1.15 -2.19
C SER A 33 5.00 0.02 -3.13
N GLY A 34 4.32 -1.02 -2.64
CA GLY A 34 3.85 -2.14 -3.45
C GLY A 34 2.63 -1.82 -4.29
N ILE A 35 1.91 -0.73 -4.02
CA ILE A 35 0.71 -0.33 -4.77
C ILE A 35 1.09 0.62 -5.92
N LEU A 36 2.24 1.32 -5.83
CA LEU A 36 2.61 2.36 -6.78
C LEU A 36 2.63 1.91 -8.26
N PRO A 37 3.11 0.71 -8.62
CA PRO A 37 3.06 0.28 -10.02
C PRO A 37 1.64 0.24 -10.61
N ASP A 38 0.63 -0.09 -9.79
CA ASP A 38 -0.79 -0.14 -10.17
C ASP A 38 -1.45 1.25 -10.31
N PHE A 39 -0.72 2.33 -10.05
CA PHE A 39 -1.25 3.68 -10.27
C PHE A 39 -1.47 3.96 -11.76
N ASP A 40 -0.91 3.13 -12.66
CA ASP A 40 -1.21 3.17 -14.09
C ASP A 40 -2.70 3.03 -14.40
N ILE A 41 -3.47 2.34 -13.55
CA ILE A 41 -4.92 2.17 -13.70
C ILE A 41 -5.63 3.52 -13.75
N TYR A 42 -5.19 4.53 -12.98
CA TYR A 42 -5.79 5.89 -13.03
C TYR A 42 -5.64 6.58 -14.39
N PHE A 43 -4.71 6.12 -15.20
CA PHE A 43 -4.39 6.74 -16.49
C PHE A 43 -4.95 5.94 -17.67
N GLN A 44 -5.85 4.97 -17.44
CA GLN A 44 -6.55 4.33 -18.53
C GLN A 44 -7.44 5.33 -19.30
N PRO A 45 -7.56 5.19 -20.64
CA PRO A 45 -6.95 4.15 -21.49
C PRO A 45 -5.52 4.50 -22.00
N TYR A 46 -4.92 5.61 -21.55
CA TYR A 46 -3.63 6.10 -22.05
C TYR A 46 -2.44 5.23 -21.63
N LEU A 47 -2.49 4.65 -20.43
CA LEU A 47 -1.54 3.66 -19.95
C LEU A 47 -2.26 2.33 -19.73
N VAL A 48 -1.96 1.34 -20.57
CA VAL A 48 -2.50 0.00 -20.41
C VAL A 48 -1.90 -0.63 -19.16
N HIS A 49 -2.75 -1.12 -18.27
CA HIS A 49 -2.31 -1.76 -17.04
C HIS A 49 -1.49 -3.03 -17.34
N HIS A 50 -0.48 -3.33 -16.51
CA HIS A 50 0.53 -4.36 -16.77
C HIS A 50 1.33 -4.11 -18.07
N THR A 51 1.74 -2.86 -18.33
CA THR A 51 2.69 -2.55 -19.43
C THR A 51 3.92 -1.78 -18.93
N TYR A 52 3.97 -0.47 -19.14
CA TYR A 52 5.12 0.37 -18.79
C TYR A 52 5.49 0.31 -17.31
N THR A 53 4.53 0.51 -16.41
CA THR A 53 4.78 0.55 -14.97
C THR A 53 5.14 -0.80 -14.36
N HIS A 54 4.96 -1.89 -15.10
CA HIS A 54 5.31 -3.25 -14.70
C HIS A 54 6.55 -3.79 -15.45
N SER A 55 7.15 -2.95 -16.29
CA SER A 55 8.37 -3.26 -17.05
C SER A 55 9.61 -2.92 -16.24
N LEU A 56 10.62 -3.79 -16.29
CA LEU A 56 11.91 -3.53 -15.65
C LEU A 56 12.60 -2.31 -16.27
N ILE A 57 12.36 -2.04 -17.56
CA ILE A 57 12.95 -0.90 -18.26
C ILE A 57 12.50 0.42 -17.65
N VAL A 58 11.30 0.48 -17.06
CA VAL A 58 10.77 1.67 -16.40
C VAL A 58 11.03 1.62 -14.89
N ILE A 59 10.77 0.48 -14.25
CA ILE A 59 10.91 0.35 -12.79
C ILE A 59 12.36 0.51 -12.34
N ILE A 60 13.35 -0.05 -13.07
CA ILE A 60 14.75 0.04 -12.66
C ILE A 60 15.24 1.49 -12.61
N PRO A 61 15.05 2.33 -13.66
CA PRO A 61 15.35 3.76 -13.55
C PRO A 61 14.64 4.45 -12.39
N VAL A 62 13.36 4.18 -12.15
CA VAL A 62 12.62 4.76 -11.02
C VAL A 62 13.26 4.39 -9.68
N VAL A 63 13.56 3.11 -9.48
CA VAL A 63 14.24 2.60 -8.28
C VAL A 63 15.62 3.22 -8.09
N LEU A 64 16.39 3.38 -9.17
CA LEU A 64 17.70 4.03 -9.13
C LEU A 64 17.59 5.51 -8.74
N VAL A 65 16.65 6.24 -9.34
CA VAL A 65 16.38 7.67 -9.03
C VAL A 65 15.96 7.81 -7.57
N LEU A 66 14.99 7.02 -7.10
CA LEU A 66 14.53 7.07 -5.71
C LEU A 66 15.66 6.73 -4.73
N THR A 67 16.45 5.71 -5.03
CA THR A 67 17.60 5.32 -4.19
C THR A 67 18.67 6.40 -4.17
N TYR A 68 18.95 7.05 -5.31
CA TYR A 68 19.94 8.13 -5.41
C TYR A 68 19.52 9.35 -4.58
N PHE A 69 18.28 9.84 -4.76
CA PHE A 69 17.83 11.07 -4.09
C PHE A 69 17.48 10.89 -2.61
N PHE A 70 16.96 9.72 -2.22
CA PHE A 70 16.52 9.48 -0.83
C PHE A 70 17.44 8.51 -0.06
N GLY A 71 18.58 8.12 -0.64
CA GLY A 71 19.57 7.26 -0.03
C GLY A 71 19.00 5.95 0.50
N ARG A 72 19.33 5.60 1.75
CA ARG A 72 18.88 4.36 2.40
C ARG A 72 17.35 4.26 2.56
N LEU A 73 16.67 5.39 2.76
CA LEU A 73 15.21 5.44 2.82
C LEU A 73 14.63 5.10 1.44
N GLY A 74 15.16 5.73 0.39
CA GLY A 74 14.79 5.46 -1.00
C GLY A 74 15.01 4.02 -1.40
N PHE A 75 16.13 3.42 -0.98
CA PHE A 75 16.41 2.02 -1.23
C PHE A 75 15.39 1.09 -0.55
N ALA A 76 15.11 1.29 0.74
CA ALA A 76 14.14 0.46 1.45
C ALA A 76 12.72 0.58 0.87
N PHE A 77 12.32 1.79 0.46
CA PHE A 77 11.06 2.01 -0.24
C PHE A 77 11.03 1.31 -1.60
N SER A 78 12.11 1.44 -2.38
CA SER A 78 12.26 0.83 -3.71
C SER A 78 12.22 -0.70 -3.67
N VAL A 79 12.76 -1.33 -2.62
CA VAL A 79 12.63 -2.78 -2.42
C VAL A 79 11.17 -3.21 -2.28
N GLY A 80 10.29 -2.34 -1.78
CA GLY A 80 8.85 -2.58 -1.77
C GLY A 80 8.23 -2.49 -3.17
N ILE A 81 8.65 -1.53 -4.00
CA ILE A 81 8.24 -1.45 -5.41
C ILE A 81 8.67 -2.72 -6.16
N LEU A 82 9.90 -3.19 -5.95
CA LEU A 82 10.38 -4.43 -6.58
C LEU A 82 9.62 -5.67 -6.11
N SER A 83 9.15 -5.69 -4.86
CA SER A 83 8.34 -6.80 -4.35
C SER A 83 6.98 -6.92 -5.06
N HIS A 84 6.45 -5.81 -5.59
CA HIS A 84 5.24 -5.84 -6.41
C HIS A 84 5.46 -6.69 -7.68
N LEU A 85 6.52 -6.41 -8.44
CA LEU A 85 6.87 -7.20 -9.63
C LEU A 85 7.11 -8.66 -9.32
N LEU A 86 7.77 -8.95 -8.20
CA LEU A 86 7.98 -10.32 -7.76
C LEU A 86 6.64 -11.02 -7.51
N GLY A 87 5.70 -10.33 -6.87
CA GLY A 87 4.35 -10.82 -6.65
C GLY A 87 3.64 -11.19 -7.96
N ASP A 88 3.63 -10.29 -8.93
CA ASP A 88 3.01 -10.56 -10.24
C ASP A 88 3.72 -11.65 -11.03
N PHE A 89 5.04 -11.67 -11.00
CA PHE A 89 5.82 -12.75 -11.59
C PHE A 89 5.44 -14.11 -11.01
N MET A 90 5.14 -14.19 -9.71
CA MET A 90 4.76 -15.46 -9.08
C MET A 90 3.35 -15.91 -9.49
N VAL A 91 2.35 -15.05 -9.41
CA VAL A 91 0.95 -15.48 -9.60
C VAL A 91 0.45 -15.34 -11.04
N GLY A 92 1.11 -14.52 -11.86
CA GLY A 92 0.75 -14.27 -13.24
C GLY A 92 1.99 -14.16 -14.12
N THR A 93 1.96 -13.22 -15.05
CA THR A 93 3.06 -12.91 -15.96
C THR A 93 3.25 -11.40 -16.05
N ILE A 94 4.49 -10.96 -16.26
CA ILE A 94 4.85 -9.54 -16.41
C ILE A 94 5.67 -9.32 -17.69
N PRO A 95 5.43 -8.22 -18.43
CA PRO A 95 6.16 -7.92 -19.65
C PRO A 95 7.46 -7.19 -19.33
N LEU A 96 8.50 -7.94 -18.97
CA LEU A 96 9.77 -7.39 -18.44
C LEU A 96 10.43 -6.33 -19.33
N LEU A 97 10.26 -6.45 -20.65
CA LEU A 97 10.94 -5.64 -21.66
C LEU A 97 9.99 -4.73 -22.47
N TYR A 98 8.78 -4.49 -21.98
CA TYR A 98 7.86 -3.55 -22.63
C TYR A 98 8.46 -2.13 -22.64
N PRO A 99 8.35 -1.35 -23.74
CA PRO A 99 7.60 -1.62 -24.97
C PRO A 99 8.39 -2.31 -26.10
N PHE A 100 9.68 -2.61 -25.92
CA PHE A 100 10.52 -3.12 -27.00
C PHE A 100 10.16 -4.56 -27.40
N TYR A 101 9.73 -5.38 -26.43
CA TYR A 101 9.29 -6.75 -26.67
C TYR A 101 7.92 -7.00 -26.02
N PRO A 102 6.82 -6.50 -26.61
CA PRO A 102 5.51 -6.47 -25.97
C PRO A 102 4.84 -7.84 -25.80
N ASN A 103 5.35 -8.89 -26.45
CA ASN A 103 4.81 -10.26 -26.37
C ASN A 103 5.74 -11.21 -25.58
N SER A 104 6.63 -10.66 -24.74
CA SER A 104 7.65 -11.43 -24.01
C SER A 104 7.37 -11.46 -22.51
N ASP A 105 6.16 -11.91 -22.17
CA ASP A 105 5.71 -11.99 -20.79
C ASP A 105 6.39 -13.16 -20.08
N VAL A 106 6.84 -12.93 -18.84
CA VAL A 106 7.52 -13.96 -18.03
C VAL A 106 6.86 -14.04 -16.66
N GLY A 107 6.67 -15.25 -16.17
CA GLY A 107 6.16 -15.51 -14.82
C GLY A 107 5.94 -17.00 -14.57
N LEU A 108 5.81 -17.36 -13.30
CA LEU A 108 5.47 -18.71 -12.87
C LEU A 108 4.00 -19.05 -13.15
N ASN A 109 3.15 -18.03 -13.30
CA ASN A 109 1.73 -18.15 -13.62
C ASN A 109 1.00 -19.16 -12.71
N LEU A 110 1.18 -19.03 -11.39
CA LEU A 110 0.50 -19.89 -10.41
C LEU A 110 -1.04 -19.69 -10.41
N GLY A 111 -1.54 -18.65 -11.09
CA GLY A 111 -2.95 -18.38 -11.37
C GLY A 111 -3.59 -17.40 -10.39
N ILE A 112 -4.54 -16.59 -10.90
CA ILE A 112 -5.31 -15.60 -10.13
C ILE A 112 -6.81 -15.76 -10.45
N PRO A 113 -7.69 -16.04 -9.48
CA PRO A 113 -7.39 -16.51 -8.12
C PRO A 113 -7.02 -18.00 -8.13
N SER A 114 -6.00 -18.38 -7.37
CA SER A 114 -5.60 -19.77 -7.13
C SER A 114 -5.37 -20.03 -5.63
N LEU A 115 -5.14 -21.30 -5.25
CA LEU A 115 -4.72 -21.63 -3.88
C LEU A 115 -3.38 -20.96 -3.53
N ALA A 116 -2.43 -20.96 -4.46
CA ALA A 116 -1.12 -20.34 -4.26
C ALA A 116 -1.25 -18.83 -4.05
N ASP A 117 -2.01 -18.15 -4.91
CA ASP A 117 -2.34 -16.73 -4.77
C ASP A 117 -3.01 -16.43 -3.42
N THR A 118 -4.04 -17.21 -3.05
CA THR A 118 -4.72 -17.06 -1.75
C THR A 118 -3.76 -17.20 -0.56
N VAL A 119 -2.83 -18.16 -0.61
CA VAL A 119 -1.83 -18.36 0.44
C VAL A 119 -0.83 -17.21 0.48
N LEU A 120 -0.39 -16.70 -0.67
CA LEU A 120 0.53 -15.55 -0.74
C LEU A 120 -0.12 -14.28 -0.19
N GLU A 121 -1.37 -14.03 -0.56
CA GLU A 121 -2.19 -12.90 -0.12
C GLU A 121 -2.40 -12.89 1.41
N ILE A 122 -3.04 -13.95 1.91
CA ILE A 122 -3.45 -14.04 3.32
C ILE A 122 -2.26 -14.35 4.22
N GLY A 123 -1.30 -15.12 3.73
CA GLY A 123 -0.03 -15.36 4.41
C GLY A 123 0.72 -14.06 4.63
N ALA A 124 0.85 -13.21 3.60
CA ALA A 124 1.48 -11.90 3.74
C ALA A 124 0.73 -11.03 4.74
N PHE A 125 -0.60 -10.97 4.66
CA PHE A 125 -1.41 -10.21 5.62
C PHE A 125 -1.18 -10.67 7.06
N GLY A 126 -1.23 -11.98 7.33
CA GLY A 126 -0.95 -12.54 8.65
C GLY A 126 0.46 -12.20 9.15
N LEU A 127 1.47 -12.30 8.28
CA LEU A 127 2.84 -11.91 8.59
C LEU A 127 2.97 -10.42 8.90
N VAL A 128 2.26 -9.55 8.17
CA VAL A 128 2.22 -8.10 8.44
C VAL A 128 1.67 -7.84 9.84
N LEU A 129 0.59 -8.50 10.26
CA LEU A 129 0.03 -8.31 11.61
C LEU A 129 1.07 -8.65 12.69
N VAL A 130 1.76 -9.79 12.54
CA VAL A 130 2.82 -10.19 13.47
C VAL A 130 4.00 -9.20 13.44
N TYR A 131 4.44 -8.79 12.25
CA TYR A 131 5.59 -7.91 12.10
C TYR A 131 5.29 -6.48 12.58
N ALA A 132 4.09 -5.96 12.30
CA ALA A 132 3.61 -4.67 12.79
C ALA A 132 3.46 -4.66 14.31
N TYR A 133 3.03 -5.77 14.92
CA TYR A 133 3.05 -5.91 16.37
C TYR A 133 4.47 -5.80 16.92
N ARG A 134 5.42 -6.59 16.38
CA ARG A 134 6.82 -6.59 16.79
C ARG A 134 7.53 -5.25 16.57
N ASN A 135 7.17 -4.53 15.51
CA ASN A 135 7.76 -3.25 15.17
C ASN A 135 7.07 -2.05 15.88
N GLY A 136 6.00 -2.30 16.63
CA GLY A 136 5.28 -1.27 17.37
C GLY A 136 4.33 -0.41 16.51
N ASP A 137 4.17 -0.74 15.22
CA ASP A 137 3.31 -0.01 14.28
C ASP A 137 1.82 -0.15 14.64
N TYR A 138 1.43 -1.15 15.44
CA TYR A 138 0.08 -1.27 16.02
C TYR A 138 -0.33 -0.02 16.83
N LYS A 139 0.63 0.75 17.35
CA LYS A 139 0.34 1.99 18.07
C LYS A 139 -0.35 3.03 17.19
N LEU A 140 -0.14 2.98 15.86
CA LEU A 140 -0.79 3.88 14.90
C LEU A 140 -2.31 3.72 14.90
N VAL A 141 -2.83 2.54 15.25
CA VAL A 141 -4.28 2.27 15.30
C VAL A 141 -4.86 2.34 16.71
N LEU A 142 -4.02 2.19 17.75
CA LEU A 142 -4.46 2.23 19.14
C LEU A 142 -4.32 3.61 19.82
N LYS A 143 -3.40 4.46 19.35
CA LYS A 143 -3.10 5.75 19.98
C LYS A 143 -3.21 6.90 18.97
N PRO A 144 -3.78 8.05 19.37
CA PRO A 144 -3.76 9.25 18.54
C PRO A 144 -2.32 9.69 18.23
N SER A 145 -1.97 9.76 16.94
CA SER A 145 -0.67 10.26 16.48
C SER A 145 -0.81 10.98 15.14
N ARG A 146 0.17 11.82 14.80
CA ARG A 146 0.21 12.53 13.51
C ARG A 146 0.37 11.55 12.35
N GLU A 147 1.26 10.57 12.53
CA GLU A 147 1.61 9.56 11.55
C GLU A 147 0.39 8.70 11.18
N SER A 148 -0.53 8.49 12.12
CA SER A 148 -1.78 7.77 11.86
C SER A 148 -2.66 8.45 10.79
N LEU A 149 -2.59 9.78 10.63
CA LEU A 149 -3.27 10.47 9.51
C LEU A 149 -2.72 10.04 8.15
N LEU A 150 -1.42 9.76 8.07
CA LEU A 150 -0.75 9.42 6.80
C LEU A 150 -1.13 8.02 6.31
N LEU A 151 -1.73 7.18 7.16
CA LEU A 151 -2.35 5.92 6.74
C LEU A 151 -3.55 6.14 5.81
N ALA A 152 -4.05 7.37 5.69
CA ALA A 152 -5.06 7.73 4.70
C ALA A 152 -4.55 7.54 3.27
N ILE A 153 -3.24 7.69 3.04
CA ILE A 153 -2.64 7.56 1.71
C ILE A 153 -2.77 6.12 1.18
N PRO A 154 -2.23 5.07 1.85
CA PRO A 154 -2.41 3.70 1.38
C PRO A 154 -3.88 3.25 1.44
N LEU A 155 -4.68 3.73 2.42
CA LEU A 155 -6.12 3.43 2.44
C LEU A 155 -6.84 3.95 1.19
N PHE A 156 -6.59 5.22 0.85
CA PHE A 156 -7.18 5.83 -0.33
C PHE A 156 -6.77 5.09 -1.60
N ALA A 157 -5.48 4.77 -1.75
CA ALA A 157 -4.97 4.01 -2.89
C ALA A 157 -5.64 2.63 -3.00
N LEU A 158 -5.70 1.85 -1.90
CA LEU A 158 -6.35 0.54 -1.88
C LEU A 158 -7.82 0.60 -2.30
N VAL A 159 -8.58 1.52 -1.70
CA VAL A 159 -10.02 1.64 -1.95
C VAL A 159 -10.28 2.11 -3.39
N THR A 160 -9.60 3.17 -3.82
CA THR A 160 -9.90 3.77 -5.12
C THR A 160 -9.41 2.94 -6.29
N LEU A 161 -8.25 2.27 -6.19
CA LEU A 161 -7.81 1.34 -7.23
C LEU A 161 -8.73 0.12 -7.32
N THR A 162 -9.22 -0.40 -6.20
CA THR A 162 -10.22 -1.50 -6.20
C THR A 162 -11.49 -1.08 -6.92
N LEU A 163 -12.01 0.12 -6.63
CA LEU A 163 -13.22 0.65 -7.26
C LEU A 163 -13.00 0.93 -8.75
N LEU A 164 -11.86 1.52 -9.11
CA LEU A 164 -11.54 1.85 -10.49
C LEU A 164 -11.38 0.60 -11.34
N PHE A 165 -10.65 -0.40 -10.84
CA PHE A 165 -10.51 -1.69 -11.51
C PHE A 165 -11.87 -2.35 -11.78
N ALA A 166 -12.78 -2.31 -10.80
CA ALA A 166 -14.12 -2.86 -10.99
C ALA A 166 -14.96 -2.03 -11.98
N GLY A 167 -14.87 -0.71 -11.92
CA GLY A 167 -15.54 0.20 -12.85
C GLY A 167 -15.09 0.01 -14.29
N ASP A 168 -13.78 0.03 -14.54
CA ASP A 168 -13.19 -0.10 -15.87
C ASP A 168 -13.51 -1.44 -16.53
N ARG A 169 -13.65 -2.50 -15.71
CA ARG A 169 -14.01 -3.85 -16.17
C ARG A 169 -15.50 -4.13 -16.14
N SER A 170 -16.34 -3.16 -15.75
CA SER A 170 -17.80 -3.33 -15.59
C SER A 170 -18.16 -4.53 -14.70
N ILE A 171 -17.36 -4.77 -13.65
CA ILE A 171 -17.53 -5.88 -12.71
C ILE A 171 -18.39 -5.42 -11.53
N GLN A 172 -19.45 -6.16 -11.22
CA GLN A 172 -20.15 -6.01 -9.94
C GLN A 172 -19.24 -6.52 -8.81
N LEU A 173 -18.62 -5.60 -8.08
CA LEU A 173 -17.55 -5.90 -7.12
C LEU A 173 -18.00 -6.92 -6.06
N THR A 174 -19.23 -6.81 -5.56
CA THR A 174 -19.79 -7.74 -4.56
C THR A 174 -19.97 -9.15 -5.14
N GLU A 175 -20.54 -9.27 -6.33
CA GLU A 175 -20.72 -10.56 -6.99
C GLU A 175 -19.37 -11.23 -7.25
N PHE A 176 -18.40 -10.48 -7.78
CA PHE A 176 -17.06 -10.99 -8.06
C PHE A 176 -16.32 -11.41 -6.79
N ALA A 177 -16.29 -10.54 -5.78
CA ALA A 177 -15.60 -10.77 -4.52
C ALA A 177 -16.08 -12.02 -3.79
N PHE A 178 -17.37 -12.35 -3.90
CA PHE A 178 -17.98 -13.51 -3.24
C PHE A 178 -18.25 -14.69 -4.19
N SER A 179 -17.79 -14.63 -5.43
CA SER A 179 -18.04 -15.67 -6.44
C SER A 179 -17.29 -16.99 -6.17
N ARG A 180 -16.13 -16.93 -5.51
CA ARG A 180 -15.26 -18.09 -5.24
C ARG A 180 -14.72 -18.01 -3.83
N ARG A 181 -14.55 -19.17 -3.17
CA ARG A 181 -13.98 -19.26 -1.81
C ARG A 181 -12.63 -18.53 -1.69
N ALA A 182 -11.74 -18.71 -2.67
CA ALA A 182 -10.44 -18.01 -2.73
C ALA A 182 -10.62 -16.48 -2.70
N LEU A 183 -11.43 -15.93 -3.61
CA LEU A 183 -11.71 -14.49 -3.69
C LEU A 183 -12.40 -13.97 -2.43
N THR A 184 -13.30 -14.75 -1.84
CA THR A 184 -13.97 -14.37 -0.59
C THR A 184 -12.96 -14.19 0.53
N ILE A 185 -12.03 -15.13 0.69
CA ILE A 185 -11.00 -15.05 1.73
C ILE A 185 -10.10 -13.82 1.49
N ILE A 186 -9.60 -13.64 0.26
CA ILE A 186 -8.78 -12.47 -0.12
C ILE A 186 -9.54 -11.16 0.15
N THR A 187 -10.82 -11.11 -0.23
CA THR A 187 -11.69 -9.95 0.00
C THR A 187 -11.84 -9.66 1.49
N LEU A 188 -12.05 -10.67 2.33
CA LEU A 188 -12.13 -10.48 3.78
C LEU A 188 -10.81 -9.92 4.33
N GLY A 189 -9.66 -10.41 3.86
CA GLY A 189 -8.35 -9.84 4.19
C GLY A 189 -8.22 -8.38 3.77
N HIS A 190 -8.69 -8.03 2.56
CA HIS A 190 -8.67 -6.67 2.04
C HIS A 190 -9.56 -5.71 2.84
N ILE A 191 -10.77 -6.14 3.20
CA ILE A 191 -11.70 -5.40 4.07
C ILE A 191 -11.06 -5.18 5.45
N LEU A 192 -10.46 -6.22 6.03
CA LEU A 192 -9.80 -6.12 7.34
C LEU A 192 -8.60 -5.16 7.31
N LEU A 193 -7.73 -5.26 6.30
CA LEU A 193 -6.61 -4.31 6.13
C LEU A 193 -7.13 -2.88 5.99
N SER A 194 -8.13 -2.66 5.13
CA SER A 194 -8.74 -1.34 4.94
C SER A 194 -9.37 -0.80 6.23
N GLY A 195 -10.04 -1.67 7.00
CA GLY A 195 -10.59 -1.33 8.32
C GLY A 195 -9.51 -0.93 9.33
N ILE A 196 -8.39 -1.67 9.39
CA ILE A 196 -7.24 -1.35 10.24
C ILE A 196 -6.66 0.02 9.86
N LEU A 197 -6.47 0.29 8.57
CA LEU A 197 -5.99 1.60 8.10
C LEU A 197 -6.99 2.70 8.43
N GLY A 198 -8.29 2.46 8.24
CA GLY A 198 -9.37 3.39 8.60
C GLY A 198 -9.37 3.73 10.09
N LEU A 199 -9.20 2.74 10.98
CA LEU A 199 -9.03 2.98 12.41
C LEU A 199 -7.80 3.85 12.70
N GLY A 200 -6.68 3.61 12.02
CA GLY A 200 -5.50 4.47 12.09
C GLY A 200 -5.81 5.91 11.71
N VAL A 201 -6.46 6.12 10.56
CA VAL A 201 -6.88 7.45 10.11
C VAL A 201 -7.76 8.14 11.14
N LEU A 202 -8.71 7.43 11.75
CA LEU A 202 -9.55 7.95 12.83
C LEU A 202 -8.73 8.40 14.05
N GLN A 203 -7.71 7.63 14.46
CA GLN A 203 -6.79 8.07 15.53
C GLN A 203 -6.01 9.32 15.12
N GLY A 204 -5.62 9.42 13.85
CA GLY A 204 -5.01 10.61 13.28
C GLY A 204 -5.91 11.85 13.39
N PHE A 205 -7.19 11.71 13.04
CA PHE A 205 -8.16 12.79 13.19
C PHE A 205 -8.35 13.19 14.66
N ARG A 206 -8.41 12.22 15.58
CA ARG A 206 -8.48 12.49 17.02
C ARG A 206 -7.27 13.30 17.50
N TRP A 207 -6.07 12.97 17.03
CA TRP A 207 -4.85 13.74 17.31
C TRP A 207 -4.96 15.19 16.80
N TYR A 208 -5.40 15.37 15.54
CA TYR A 208 -5.56 16.69 14.93
C TYR A 208 -6.56 17.56 15.71
N LEU A 209 -7.72 17.01 16.06
CA LEU A 209 -8.75 17.71 16.83
C LEU A 209 -8.27 18.06 18.24
N GLY A 210 -7.55 17.15 18.90
CA GLY A 210 -6.95 17.39 20.21
C GLY A 210 -5.98 18.58 20.19
N LYS A 211 -5.11 18.66 19.17
CA LYS A 211 -4.17 19.78 18.98
C LYS A 211 -4.89 21.10 18.73
N LYS A 212 -5.94 21.10 17.91
CA LYS A 212 -6.75 22.30 17.63
C LYS A 212 -7.42 22.82 18.91
N ARG A 213 -8.00 21.93 19.73
CA ARG A 213 -8.60 22.31 21.02
C ARG A 213 -7.57 22.93 21.96
N ALA A 214 -6.40 22.31 22.12
CA ALA A 214 -5.34 22.83 22.97
C ALA A 214 -4.89 24.25 22.56
N TRP A 215 -4.73 24.49 21.25
CA TRP A 215 -4.37 25.81 20.71
C TRP A 215 -5.45 26.88 20.96
N GLN A 216 -6.73 26.52 20.86
CA GLN A 216 -7.82 27.44 21.17
C GLN A 216 -7.87 27.81 22.65
N THR A 217 -7.64 26.85 23.55
CA THR A 217 -7.60 27.10 24.99
C THR A 217 -6.45 28.05 25.37
N THR A 218 -5.26 27.88 24.77
CA THR A 218 -4.12 28.77 25.05
C THR A 218 -4.35 30.20 24.57
N ASN A 219 -4.97 30.41 23.40
CA ASN A 219 -5.18 31.75 22.85
C ASN A 219 -6.31 32.52 23.55
N ASN A 220 -7.35 31.82 24.01
CA ASN A 220 -8.42 32.44 24.80
C ASN A 220 -7.96 32.81 26.22
N ALA A 221 -6.98 32.10 26.78
CA ALA A 221 -6.39 32.43 28.08
C ALA A 221 -5.45 33.65 28.02
N SER A 222 -4.93 34.02 26.84
CA SER A 222 -4.01 35.14 26.65
C SER A 222 -4.69 36.45 26.22
N SER A 223 -6.02 36.52 26.18
CA SER A 223 -6.74 37.77 25.88
C SER A 223 -6.89 38.58 27.18
N PRO A 224 -6.21 39.74 27.36
CA PRO A 224 -6.44 40.55 28.54
C PRO A 224 -7.84 41.13 28.47
N HIS A 225 -8.67 40.81 29.47
CA HIS A 225 -9.90 41.55 29.72
C HIS A 225 -9.51 43.02 29.97
N PRO A 226 -10.06 44.00 29.23
CA PRO A 226 -9.89 45.39 29.59
C PRO A 226 -10.60 45.59 30.94
N THR A 227 -9.82 45.81 31.99
CA THR A 227 -10.32 46.32 33.26
C THR A 227 -10.87 47.71 33.00
N ILE A 228 -12.18 47.85 33.25
CA ILE A 228 -12.98 49.07 33.15
C ILE A 228 -12.44 50.13 34.12
#